data_AF-A0A1F8SP25-F1
#
_entry.id   AF-A0A1F8SP25-F1
#
_cell.length_a   1.000
_cell.length_b   1.000
_cell.length_c   1.000
_cell.angle_alpha   90.00
_cell.angle_beta   90.00
_cell.angle_gamma   90.00
#
_symmetry.space_group_name_H-M   'P 1'
#
loop_
_entity.id
_entity.type
_entity.pdbx_description
1 polymer ?
#
loop_
_entity_poly.entity_id
_entity_poly.type
_entity_poly.pdbx_seq_one_letter_code
_entity_poly.pdbx_strand_id
1 'polypeptide(L)'
;MVGLQAVEELKAICPAGMSMVQFALRWILMFDAVTCAIPGAKRLSQVDENFTASDLAPISKETMDQVRSIYDHHIRERVHQYW
;
A
#
# COMPACT_ATOMS: atom_id res chain seq x y z
N MET A 1 7.74 -14.71 10.12
CA MET A 1 6.42 -15.14 9.60
C MET A 1 6.23 -14.54 8.21
N VAL A 2 5.52 -15.24 7.30
CA VAL A 2 5.36 -14.82 5.90
C VAL A 2 4.82 -13.40 5.74
N GLY A 3 3.83 -13.00 6.54
CA GLY A 3 3.32 -11.62 6.51
C GLY A 3 4.37 -10.57 6.84
N LEU A 4 5.29 -10.85 7.77
CA LEU A 4 6.38 -9.92 8.10
C LEU A 4 7.41 -9.84 6.96
N GLN A 5 7.71 -10.96 6.30
CA GLN A 5 8.61 -10.99 5.14
C GLN A 5 8.05 -10.13 3.99
N ALA A 6 6.76 -10.30 3.66
CA ALA A 6 6.10 -9.47 2.66
C ALA A 6 6.13 -7.97 3.03
N VAL A 7 5.95 -7.62 4.32
CA VAL A 7 6.05 -6.23 4.78
C VAL A 7 7.47 -5.66 4.61
N GLU A 8 8.52 -6.43 4.91
CA GLU A 8 9.90 -5.98 4.69
C GLU A 8 10.21 -5.75 3.21
N GLU A 9 9.70 -6.61 2.32
CA GLU A 9 9.83 -6.40 0.87
C GLU A 9 9.05 -5.18 0.38
N LEU A 10 7.84 -4.96 0.90
CA LEU A 10 7.05 -3.75 0.59
C LEU A 10 7.75 -2.46 1.05
N LYS A 11 8.40 -2.48 2.22
CA LYS A 11 9.21 -1.35 2.71
C LYS A 11 10.40 -1.07 1.79
N ALA A 12 11.05 -2.10 1.26
CA ALA A 12 12.21 -1.95 0.39
C ALA A 12 11.86 -1.28 -0.94
N ILE A 13 10.63 -1.43 -1.43
CA ILE A 13 10.15 -0.83 -2.68
C ILE A 13 9.34 0.46 -2.48
N CYS A 14 9.15 0.90 -1.22
CA CYS A 14 8.44 2.12 -0.90
C CYS A 14 9.20 3.33 -1.49
N PRO A 15 8.57 4.17 -2.32
CA PRO A 15 9.24 5.34 -2.90
C PRO A 15 9.81 6.28 -1.83
N ALA A 16 10.97 6.85 -2.12
CA ALA A 16 11.58 7.84 -1.24
C ALA A 16 10.64 9.04 -1.02
N GLY A 17 10.51 9.48 0.22
CA GLY A 17 9.60 10.57 0.60
C GLY A 17 8.16 10.15 0.87
N MET A 18 7.83 8.86 0.74
CA MET A 18 6.55 8.31 1.20
C MET A 18 6.75 7.49 2.47
N SER A 19 5.84 7.61 3.43
CA SER A 19 5.71 6.63 4.49
C SER A 19 5.00 5.36 3.98
N MET A 20 5.11 4.26 4.72
CA MET A 20 4.37 3.02 4.38
C MET A 20 2.85 3.21 4.40
N VAL A 21 2.34 4.09 5.25
CA VAL A 21 0.91 4.40 5.32
C VAL A 21 0.49 5.15 4.06
N GLN A 22 1.24 6.18 3.70
CA GLN A 22 1.00 6.96 2.50
C GLN A 22 1.11 6.11 1.23
N PHE A 23 2.13 5.24 1.16
CA PHE A 23 2.30 4.32 0.04
C PHE A 23 1.11 3.36 -0.11
N ALA A 24 0.65 2.75 0.99
CA ALA A 24 -0.50 1.85 0.97
C ALA A 24 -1.79 2.57 0.56
N LEU A 25 -2.06 3.77 1.10
CA LEU A 25 -3.24 4.55 0.75
C LEU A 25 -3.19 5.04 -0.70
N ARG A 26 -2.02 5.50 -1.16
CA ARG A 26 -1.83 5.91 -2.56
C ARG A 26 -2.05 4.73 -3.51
N TRP A 27 -1.59 3.54 -3.15
CA TRP A 27 -1.82 2.30 -3.91
C TRP A 27 -3.31 1.96 -4.00
N ILE A 28 -4.07 2.07 -2.90
CA ILE A 28 -5.53 1.84 -2.90
C ILE A 28 -6.23 2.83 -3.85
N LEU A 29 -5.83 4.11 -3.82
CA LEU A 29 -6.38 5.17 -4.66
C LEU A 29 -5.94 5.10 -6.13
N MET A 30 -5.07 4.17 -6.51
CA MET A 30 -4.61 3.99 -7.89
C MET A 30 -5.52 3.06 -8.72
N PHE A 31 -6.55 2.47 -8.12
CA PHE A 31 -7.50 1.61 -8.83
C PHE A 31 -8.74 2.39 -9.26
N ASP A 32 -9.09 2.32 -10.54
CA ASP A 32 -10.26 3.02 -11.10
C ASP A 32 -11.59 2.65 -10.40
N ALA A 33 -11.68 1.43 -9.85
CA ALA A 33 -12.84 0.96 -9.11
C ALA A 33 -12.97 1.56 -7.70
N VAL A 34 -11.95 2.29 -7.22
CA VAL A 34 -11.90 2.87 -5.88
C VAL A 34 -12.07 4.38 -5.97
N THR A 35 -13.14 4.90 -5.36
CA THR A 35 -13.42 6.34 -5.31
C THR A 35 -12.84 7.01 -4.06
N CYS A 36 -12.67 6.27 -2.96
CA CYS A 36 -12.21 6.80 -1.69
C CYS A 36 -11.62 5.68 -0.81
N ALA A 37 -10.56 5.99 -0.07
CA ALA A 37 -10.06 5.17 1.02
C ALA A 37 -10.52 5.78 2.35
N ILE A 38 -11.02 4.97 3.29
CA ILE A 38 -11.51 5.43 4.60
C ILE A 38 -10.58 4.91 5.71
N PRO A 39 -9.41 5.54 5.93
CA PRO A 39 -8.48 5.09 6.95
C PRO A 39 -8.90 5.54 8.36
N GLY A 40 -8.71 4.66 9.34
CA GLY A 40 -8.88 5.01 10.75
C GLY A 40 -7.68 5.81 11.28
N ALA A 41 -7.94 6.75 12.18
CA ALA A 41 -6.91 7.52 12.88
C ALA A 41 -7.29 7.70 14.36
N LYS A 42 -6.30 7.60 15.25
CA LYS A 42 -6.45 7.81 16.71
C LYS A 42 -5.84 9.12 17.20
N ARG A 43 -5.05 9.79 16.36
CA ARG A 43 -4.34 11.04 16.68
C ARG A 43 -4.30 11.93 15.43
N LEU A 44 -4.20 13.24 15.63
CA LEU A 44 -4.20 14.23 14.53
C LEU A 44 -3.09 13.98 13.51
N SER A 45 -1.88 13.63 13.96
CA SER A 45 -0.76 13.36 13.04
C SER A 45 -1.04 12.22 12.04
N GLN A 46 -1.87 11.24 12.42
CA GLN A 46 -2.27 10.16 11.51
C GLN A 46 -3.31 10.65 10.50
N VAL A 47 -4.18 11.58 10.91
CA VAL A 47 -5.15 12.22 10.02
C VAL A 47 -4.39 12.97 8.91
N ASP A 48 -3.41 13.78 9.30
CA ASP A 48 -2.57 14.54 8.37
C ASP A 48 -1.77 13.60 7.43
N GLU A 49 -1.15 12.56 7.97
CA GLU A 49 -0.41 11.57 7.18
C GLU A 49 -1.31 10.81 6.20
N ASN A 50 -2.51 10.41 6.63
CA ASN A 50 -3.46 9.69 5.79
C ASN A 50 -3.98 10.57 4.63
N PHE A 51 -4.33 11.82 4.91
CA PHE A 51 -4.92 12.71 3.91
C PHE A 51 -3.90 13.18 2.89
N THR A 52 -2.65 13.45 3.30
CA THR A 52 -1.59 13.83 2.36
C THR A 52 -1.26 12.73 1.35
N ALA A 53 -1.65 11.48 1.61
CA ALA A 53 -1.43 10.38 0.68
C ALA A 53 -2.11 10.56 -0.69
N SER A 54 -3.26 11.25 -0.77
CA SER A 54 -3.94 11.49 -2.05
C SER A 54 -3.22 12.50 -2.94
N ASP A 55 -2.47 13.42 -2.33
CA ASP A 55 -1.76 14.51 -3.02
C ASP A 55 -0.40 14.07 -3.57
N LEU A 56 0.07 12.88 -3.19
CA LEU A 56 1.32 12.33 -3.65
C LEU A 56 1.28 11.93 -5.13
N ALA A 57 2.45 11.97 -5.76
CA ALA A 57 2.62 11.49 -7.12
C ALA A 57 2.11 10.05 -7.28
N PRO A 58 1.57 9.68 -8.46
CA PRO A 58 1.25 8.29 -8.75
C PRO A 58 2.46 7.38 -8.51
N ILE A 59 2.18 6.19 -7.97
CA ILE A 59 3.21 5.15 -7.84
C ILE A 59 3.58 4.70 -9.27
N SER A 60 4.88 4.51 -9.52
CA SER A 60 5.34 4.07 -10.83
C SER A 60 4.74 2.71 -11.19
N LYS A 61 4.52 2.46 -12.48
CA LYS A 61 4.04 1.14 -12.94
C LYS A 61 4.96 0.01 -12.48
N GLU A 62 6.27 0.23 -12.49
CA GLU A 62 7.26 -0.74 -12.03
C GLU A 62 7.05 -1.11 -10.56
N THR A 63 6.90 -0.12 -9.67
CA THR A 63 6.64 -0.37 -8.25
C THR A 63 5.27 -1.04 -8.05
N MET A 64 4.25 -0.68 -8.82
CA MET A 64 2.94 -1.37 -8.78
C MET A 64 3.05 -2.84 -9.16
N ASP A 65 3.85 -3.16 -10.18
CA ASP A 65 4.11 -4.53 -10.63
C ASP A 65 4.91 -5.31 -9.56
N GLN A 66 5.85 -4.67 -8.86
CA GLN A 66 6.58 -5.27 -7.72
C GLN A 66 5.64 -5.59 -6.54
N VAL A 67 4.72 -4.68 -6.18
CA VAL A 67 3.71 -4.94 -5.12
C VAL A 67 2.88 -6.18 -5.47
N ARG A 68 2.45 -6.31 -6.73
CA ARG A 68 1.72 -7.49 -7.21
C ARG A 68 2.55 -8.76 -7.08
N SER A 69 3.83 -8.72 -7.46
CA SER A 69 4.74 -9.87 -7.34
C SER A 69 4.90 -10.32 -5.88
N ILE A 70 5.03 -9.38 -4.94
CA ILE A 70 5.13 -9.70 -3.50
C ILE A 70 3.84 -10.39 -3.02
N TYR A 71 2.67 -9.86 -3.41
CA TYR A 71 1.38 -10.48 -3.08
C TYR A 71 1.27 -11.90 -3.65
N ASP A 72 1.61 -12.07 -4.93
CA ASP A 72 1.50 -13.35 -5.62
C ASP A 72 2.44 -14.41 -5.02
N HIS A 73 3.65 -14.02 -4.62
CA HIS A 73 4.65 -14.93 -4.05
C HIS A 73 4.38 -15.31 -2.58
N HIS A 74 4.00 -14.34 -1.75
CA HIS A 74 3.91 -14.56 -0.30
C HIS A 74 2.50 -14.85 0.20
N ILE A 75 1.49 -14.22 -0.42
CA ILE A 75 0.15 -14.08 0.18
C ILE A 75 -0.92 -14.85 -0.60
N ARG A 76 -0.90 -14.80 -1.94
CA ARG A 76 -1.97 -15.31 -2.80
C ARG A 76 -2.38 -16.75 -2.47
N GLU A 77 -1.47 -17.71 -2.50
CA GLU A 77 -1.80 -19.13 -2.26
C GLU A 77 -2.40 -19.41 -0.87
N ARG A 78 -2.15 -18.52 0.09
CA ARG A 78 -2.57 -18.72 1.48
C ARG A 78 -3.97 -18.21 1.75
N VAL A 79 -4.40 -17.14 1.07
CA VAL A 79 -5.65 -16.44 1.40
C VAL A 79 -6.55 -16.13 0.20
N HIS A 80 -6.05 -16.16 -1.03
CA HIS A 80 -6.82 -15.68 -2.19
C HIS A 80 -8.05 -16.53 -2.48
N GLN A 81 -8.05 -17.81 -2.10
CA GLN A 81 -9.19 -18.70 -2.21
C GLN A 81 -10.38 -18.35 -1.31
N TYR A 82 -10.22 -17.39 -0.38
CA TYR A 82 -11.30 -16.91 0.48
C TYR A 82 -11.99 -15.64 -0.05
N TRP A 83 -11.56 -15.13 -1.21
CA TRP A 83 -12.08 -13.92 -1.86
C TRP A 83 -12.76 -14.28 -3.17
#